data_AF-U7V750-F1
#
_entry.id   AF-U7V750-F1
#
_cell.length_a   1.000
_cell.length_b   1.000
_cell.length_c   1.000
_cell.angle_alpha   90.00
_cell.angle_beta   90.00
_cell.angle_gamma   90.00
#
_symmetry.space_group_name_H-M   'P 1'
#
loop_
_entity.id
_entity.type
_entity.pdbx_description
1 polymer ?
#
loop_
_entity_poly.entity_id
_entity_poly.type
_entity_poly.pdbx_seq_one_letter_code
_entity_poly.pdbx_strand_id
1 'polypeptide(L)'
;MEIMAYIPTKVHRASRTIGEQLRIQRKLMGLTAQMVAERADITTVTLRRIEQGESVRTDVLFRVLRVLGMLDAVVTATDPYLTDVGRLRASEKLPKSVRIPKSEMGW
;
A
#
# COMPACT_ATOMS: atom_id res chain seq x y z
N MET A 1 3.70 -28.21 0.37
CA MET A 1 3.51 -27.39 1.58
C MET A 1 3.95 -25.98 1.23
N GLU A 2 3.00 -25.14 0.84
CA GLU A 2 3.28 -23.74 0.50
C GLU A 2 3.74 -23.04 1.78
N ILE A 3 4.96 -22.48 1.75
CA ILE A 3 5.49 -21.73 2.89
C ILE A 3 4.64 -20.46 2.95
N MET A 4 3.58 -20.47 3.75
CA MET A 4 2.77 -19.29 4.00
C MET A 4 3.68 -18.28 4.69
N ALA A 5 4.09 -17.26 3.95
CA ALA A 5 5.02 -16.24 4.44
C ALA A 5 4.50 -15.68 5.78
N TYR A 6 5.36 -15.68 6.81
CA TYR A 6 5.00 -15.09 8.10
C TYR A 6 4.71 -13.59 7.91
N ILE A 7 3.45 -13.20 8.13
CA ILE A 7 3.03 -11.80 8.13
C ILE A 7 2.95 -11.35 9.60
N PRO A 8 3.74 -10.35 10.03
CA PRO A 8 3.64 -9.83 11.39
C PRO A 8 2.22 -9.33 11.70
N THR A 9 1.74 -9.57 12.92
CA THR A 9 0.37 -9.21 13.34
C THR A 9 0.01 -7.75 13.07
N LYS A 10 0.98 -6.83 13.25
CA LYS A 10 0.79 -5.40 12.98
C LYS A 10 0.50 -5.13 11.49
N VAL A 11 1.20 -5.83 10.60
CA VAL A 11 0.99 -5.75 9.15
C VAL A 11 -0.38 -6.30 8.78
N HIS A 12 -0.74 -7.48 9.29
CA HIS A 12 -2.07 -8.07 9.03
C HIS A 12 -3.22 -7.16 9.51
N ARG A 13 -3.10 -6.55 10.70
CA ARG A 13 -4.09 -5.59 11.20
C ARG A 13 -4.19 -4.35 10.32
N ALA A 14 -3.06 -3.79 9.90
CA ALA A 14 -3.02 -2.64 9.01
C ALA A 14 -3.69 -2.95 7.66
N SER A 15 -3.40 -4.11 7.06
CA SER A 15 -4.04 -4.54 5.80
C SER A 15 -5.56 -4.64 5.94
N ARG A 16 -6.07 -5.20 7.04
CA ARG A 16 -7.51 -5.28 7.31
C ARG A 16 -8.14 -3.89 7.49
N THR A 17 -7.47 -2.99 8.20
CA THR A 17 -7.93 -1.61 8.37
C THR A 17 -8.00 -0.88 7.03
N ILE A 18 -6.97 -1.01 6.19
CA ILE A 18 -6.95 -0.41 4.85
C ILE A 18 -8.11 -0.98 4.00
N GLY A 19 -8.30 -2.30 3.99
CA GLY A 19 -9.40 -2.93 3.27
C GLY A 19 -10.78 -2.38 3.65
N GLU A 20 -11.05 -2.24 4.95
CA GLU A 20 -12.31 -1.67 5.43
C GLU A 20 -12.44 -0.18 5.07
N GLN A 21 -11.36 0.59 5.12
CA GLN A 21 -11.37 2.00 4.67
C GLN A 21 -11.70 2.13 3.18
N LEU A 22 -11.14 1.27 2.32
CA LEU A 22 -11.47 1.24 0.89
C LEU A 22 -12.94 0.88 0.66
N ARG A 23 -13.46 -0.09 1.43
CA ARG A 23 -14.87 -0.48 1.40
C ARG A 23 -15.79 0.67 1.81
N ILE A 24 -15.43 1.40 2.86
CA ILE A 24 -16.15 2.58 3.33
C ILE A 24 -16.13 3.68 2.25
N GLN A 25 -14.96 4.01 1.71
CA GLN A 25 -14.82 5.03 0.66
C GLN A 25 -15.68 4.69 -0.56
N ARG A 26 -15.65 3.43 -1.01
CA ARG A 26 -16.50 2.95 -2.11
C ARG A 26 -17.99 3.21 -1.83
N LYS A 27 -18.45 2.92 -0.62
CA LYS A 27 -19.85 3.15 -0.22
C LYS A 27 -20.18 4.63 -0.13
N LEU A 28 -19.28 5.47 0.39
CA LEU A 28 -19.45 6.93 0.43
C LEU A 28 -19.61 7.53 -0.98
N MET A 29 -18.92 6.97 -1.97
CA MET A 29 -19.07 7.34 -3.38
C MET A 29 -20.30 6.71 -4.08
N GLY A 30 -21.12 5.92 -3.37
CA GLY A 30 -22.28 5.24 -3.95
C GLY A 30 -21.95 4.16 -4.99
N LEU A 31 -20.74 3.58 -4.93
CA LEU A 31 -20.27 2.62 -5.94
C LEU A 31 -20.50 1.17 -5.51
N THR A 32 -21.01 0.34 -6.42
CA THR A 32 -21.05 -1.11 -6.19
C THR A 32 -19.65 -1.72 -6.33
N ALA A 33 -19.47 -2.91 -5.75
CA ALA A 33 -18.22 -3.66 -5.93
C ALA A 33 -17.95 -3.95 -7.42
N GLN A 34 -19.00 -4.26 -8.20
CA GLN A 34 -18.88 -4.50 -9.64
C GLN A 34 -18.36 -3.26 -10.38
N MET A 35 -18.92 -2.08 -10.12
CA MET A 35 -18.48 -0.84 -10.78
C MET A 35 -17.02 -0.49 -10.49
N VAL A 36 -16.55 -0.70 -9.26
CA VAL A 36 -15.14 -0.46 -8.92
C VAL A 36 -14.23 -1.50 -9.57
N ALA A 37 -14.63 -2.77 -9.55
CA ALA A 37 -13.88 -3.85 -10.17
C ALA A 37 -13.71 -3.63 -11.68
N GLU A 38 -14.78 -3.23 -12.39
CA GLU A 38 -14.73 -2.88 -13.82
C GLU A 38 -13.80 -1.69 -14.10
N ARG A 39 -13.90 -0.61 -13.34
CA ARG A 39 -13.06 0.59 -13.54
C ARG A 39 -11.60 0.39 -13.17
N ALA A 40 -11.34 -0.55 -12.26
CA ALA A 40 -10.01 -1.00 -11.89
C ALA A 40 -9.53 -2.15 -12.78
N ASP A 41 -10.35 -2.62 -13.73
CA ASP A 41 -10.12 -3.77 -14.62
C ASP A 41 -9.55 -4.99 -13.87
N ILE A 42 -10.37 -5.46 -12.92
CA ILE A 42 -10.16 -6.65 -12.08
C ILE A 42 -11.49 -7.38 -11.85
N THR A 43 -11.43 -8.58 -11.28
CA THR A 43 -12.64 -9.30 -10.86
C THR A 43 -13.21 -8.72 -9.57
N THR A 44 -14.52 -8.87 -9.36
CA THR A 44 -15.16 -8.55 -8.07
C THR A 44 -14.66 -9.38 -6.92
N VAL A 45 -14.22 -10.63 -7.18
CA VAL A 45 -13.56 -11.48 -6.19
C VAL A 45 -12.27 -10.81 -5.71
N THR A 46 -11.44 -10.33 -6.63
CA THR A 46 -10.21 -9.60 -6.29
C THR A 46 -10.51 -8.35 -5.47
N LEU A 47 -11.53 -7.57 -5.83
CA LEU A 47 -11.92 -6.41 -5.03
C LEU A 47 -12.36 -6.80 -3.60
N ARG A 48 -13.14 -7.88 -3.45
CA ARG A 48 -13.55 -8.36 -2.12
C ARG A 48 -12.35 -8.77 -1.26
N ARG A 49 -11.36 -9.45 -1.84
CA ARG A 49 -10.10 -9.80 -1.16
C ARG A 49 -9.36 -8.56 -0.66
N ILE A 50 -9.30 -7.51 -1.49
CA ILE A 50 -8.72 -6.21 -1.10
C ILE A 50 -9.50 -5.60 0.07
N GLU A 51 -10.82 -5.55 -0.01
CA GLU A 51 -11.68 -5.01 1.07
C GLU A 51 -11.58 -5.82 2.38
N GLN A 52 -11.18 -7.09 2.30
CA GLN A 52 -10.94 -7.96 3.45
C GLN A 52 -9.50 -7.84 3.99
N GLY A 53 -8.62 -7.09 3.31
CA GLY A 53 -7.22 -6.93 3.68
C GLY A 53 -6.33 -8.11 3.32
N GLU A 54 -6.75 -8.94 2.37
CA GLU A 54 -5.92 -10.03 1.85
C GLU A 54 -4.81 -9.52 0.92
N SER A 55 -3.73 -10.31 0.83
CA SER A 55 -2.61 -10.02 -0.06
C SER A 55 -3.03 -10.04 -1.53
N VAL A 56 -2.67 -8.99 -2.25
CA VAL A 56 -2.82 -8.86 -3.70
C VAL A 56 -1.57 -8.24 -4.31
N ARG A 57 -1.45 -8.27 -5.64
CA ARG A 57 -0.40 -7.52 -6.32
C ARG A 57 -0.57 -6.01 -6.06
N THR A 58 0.53 -5.31 -5.81
CA THR A 58 0.52 -3.89 -5.42
C THR A 58 -0.09 -2.97 -6.48
N ASP A 59 0.15 -3.24 -7.76
CA ASP A 59 -0.45 -2.49 -8.87
C ASP A 59 -1.98 -2.60 -8.88
N VAL A 60 -2.53 -3.78 -8.54
CA VAL A 60 -3.97 -3.98 -8.41
C VAL A 60 -4.56 -3.12 -7.30
N LEU A 61 -3.89 -3.05 -6.14
CA LEU A 61 -4.30 -2.18 -5.04
C LEU A 61 -4.28 -0.70 -5.47
N PHE A 62 -3.23 -0.25 -6.16
CA PHE A 62 -3.14 1.14 -6.65
C PHE A 62 -4.19 1.48 -7.71
N ARG A 63 -4.60 0.53 -8.56
CA ARG A 63 -5.73 0.73 -9.49
C ARG A 63 -7.04 0.96 -8.75
N VAL A 64 -7.30 0.24 -7.67
CA VAL A 64 -8.49 0.46 -6.82
C VAL A 64 -8.41 1.81 -6.10
N LEU A 65 -7.28 2.15 -5.51
CA LEU A 65 -7.05 3.47 -4.89
C LEU A 65 -7.27 4.62 -5.87
N ARG A 66 -6.83 4.47 -7.14
CA ARG A 66 -7.07 5.44 -8.21
C ARG A 66 -8.56 5.61 -8.48
N VAL A 67 -9.31 4.51 -8.62
CA VAL A 67 -10.76 4.55 -8.86
C VAL A 67 -11.51 5.20 -7.70
N LEU A 68 -11.04 5.01 -6.47
CA LEU A 68 -11.63 5.58 -5.26
C LEU A 68 -11.14 7.01 -4.92
N GLY A 69 -10.28 7.59 -5.76
CA GLY A 69 -9.74 8.95 -5.56
C GLY A 69 -8.76 9.07 -4.37
N MET A 70 -8.15 7.97 -3.93
CA MET A 70 -7.26 7.92 -2.77
C MET A 70 -5.78 7.76 -3.14
N LEU A 71 -5.44 7.56 -4.41
CA LEU A 71 -4.07 7.29 -4.84
C LEU A 71 -3.12 8.45 -4.50
N ASP A 72 -3.52 9.70 -4.77
CA ASP A 72 -2.65 10.86 -4.53
C ASP A 72 -2.36 11.07 -3.04
N ALA A 73 -3.32 10.75 -2.17
CA ALA A 73 -3.11 10.77 -0.73
C ALA A 73 -2.08 9.71 -0.29
N VAL A 74 -2.10 8.52 -0.91
CA VAL A 74 -1.08 7.48 -0.66
C VAL A 74 0.29 7.94 -1.16
N VAL A 75 0.38 8.52 -2.35
CA VAL A 75 1.64 9.10 -2.89
C VAL A 75 2.19 10.13 -1.92
N THR A 76 1.35 11.05 -1.45
CA THR A 76 1.71 12.08 -0.46
C THR A 76 2.16 11.46 0.86
N ALA A 77 1.42 10.48 1.39
CA ALA A 77 1.77 9.81 2.65
C ALA A 77 3.11 9.06 2.58
N THR A 78 3.59 8.74 1.38
CA THR A 78 4.89 8.10 1.15
C THR A 78 6.01 9.07 0.79
N ASP A 79 5.76 10.38 0.72
CA ASP A 79 6.79 11.38 0.49
C ASP A 79 7.78 11.37 1.67
N PRO A 80 9.06 11.01 1.43
CA PRO A 80 10.05 10.93 2.51
C PRO A 80 10.27 12.28 3.20
N TYR A 81 10.09 13.40 2.50
CA TYR A 81 10.28 14.75 3.06
C TYR A 81 9.13 15.17 3.98
N LEU A 82 8.04 14.42 4.04
CA LEU A 82 6.98 14.61 5.03
C LEU A 82 7.22 13.80 6.32
N THR A 83 8.27 12.99 6.38
CA THR A 83 8.68 12.28 7.61
C THR A 83 9.59 13.13 8.48
N ASP A 84 9.61 12.90 9.80
CA ASP A 84 10.50 13.63 10.72
C ASP A 84 11.98 13.47 10.33
N VAL A 85 12.38 12.25 10.00
CA VAL A 85 13.76 11.93 9.59
C VAL A 85 14.09 12.60 8.25
N GLY A 86 13.18 12.55 7.28
CA GLY A 86 13.40 13.20 5.98
C GLY A 86 13.50 14.71 6.09
N ARG A 87 12.68 15.35 6.95
CA ARG A 87 12.78 16.80 7.22
C ARG A 87 14.12 17.15 7.86
N LEU A 88 14.57 16.38 8.85
CA LEU A 88 15.87 16.61 9.50
C LEU A 88 17.04 16.50 8.52
N ARG A 89 16.92 15.64 7.49
CA ARG A 89 17.96 15.42 6.47
C ARG A 89 17.72 16.16 5.15
N ALA A 90 16.74 17.06 5.09
CA ALA A 90 16.35 17.69 3.82
C ALA A 90 17.43 18.59 3.21
N SER A 91 18.32 19.15 4.05
CA SER A 91 19.47 19.95 3.61
C SER A 91 20.68 19.12 3.20
N GLU A 92 20.68 17.82 3.49
CA GLU A 92 21.77 16.92 3.14
C GLU A 92 21.72 16.58 1.64
N LYS A 93 22.88 16.53 1.00
CA LYS A 93 22.95 16.04 -0.38
C LYS A 93 22.71 14.53 -0.37
N LEU A 94 21.57 14.09 -0.92
CA LEU A 94 21.24 12.67 -1.01
C LEU A 94 22.37 11.91 -1.72
N PRO A 95 22.90 10.83 -1.11
CA PRO A 95 23.88 9.99 -1.78
C PRO A 95 23.23 9.30 -2.98
N LYS A 96 23.98 9.16 -4.08
CA LYS A 96 23.53 8.37 -5.25
C LYS A 96 23.33 6.89 -4.92
N SER A 97 24.05 6.37 -3.93
CA SER A 97 23.96 4.99 -3.44
C SER A 97 24.51 4.92 -2.02
N VAL A 98 23.88 4.10 -1.17
CA VAL A 98 24.44 3.71 0.13
C VAL A 98 25.02 2.30 -0.03
N ARG A 99 26.29 2.10 0.33
CA ARG A 99 26.95 0.78 0.32
C ARG A 99 27.58 0.54 1.68
N ILE A 100 27.16 -0.54 2.35
CA ILE A 100 27.81 -1.00 3.57
C ILE A 100 28.91 -1.98 3.15
N PRO A 101 30.18 -1.77 3.55
CA PRO A 101 31.27 -2.70 3.26
C PRO A 101 30.95 -4.10 3.78
N LYS A 102 31.30 -5.14 3.01
CA LYS A 102 31.03 -6.54 3.39
C LYS A 102 31.65 -6.91 4.75
N SER A 103 32.76 -6.29 5.12
CA SER A 103 33.44 -6.45 6.41
C SER A 103 32.62 -5.98 7.62
N GLU A 104 31.65 -5.08 7.43
CA GLU A 104 30.78 -4.54 8.48
C GLU A 104 29.42 -5.25 8.55
N MET A 105 29.14 -6.17 7.61
CA MET A 105 27.83 -6.82 7.46
C MET A 105 27.61 -7.98 8.44
N GLY A 106 28.64 -8.39 9.21
CA GLY A 106 28.50 -9.38 10.29
C GLY A 106 28.11 -10.80 9.86
N TRP A 107 28.60 -11.25 8.70
CA TRP A 107 28.47 -12.64 8.21
C TRP A 107 29.80 -13.37 8.27
#